data_AF-A0A7V3QF52-F1
#
_entry.id   AF-A0A7V3QF52-F1
#
_cell.length_a   1.000
_cell.length_b   1.000
_cell.length_c   1.000
_cell.angle_alpha   90.00
_cell.angle_beta   90.00
_cell.angle_gamma   90.00
#
_symmetry.space_group_name_H-M   'P 1'
#
loop_
_entity.id
_entity.type
_entity.pdbx_description
1 polymer ?
#
loop_
_entity_poly.entity_id
_entity_poly.type
_entity_poly.pdbx_seq_one_letter_code
_entity_poly.pdbx_strand_id
1 'polypeptide(L)'
;MQNQFLFVARVFICGKLCVGCERNQKEGGMILYPIYRLVKDEIERVVEPRSGVYALIDPEGKVVYVGRSDTNLREELLKHLPEVEADPLIRKGAPQFFYFEHPSFVTEGYERQCILYHQFRPACNVEHPAKPFPYLKCPICLE
;
A
#
# COMPACT_ATOMS: atom_id res chain seq x y z
N MET A 1 -45.02 17.92 -7.24
CA MET A 1 -43.84 18.78 -7.00
C MET A 1 -42.61 17.89 -7.10
N GLN A 2 -42.02 17.75 -8.30
CA GLN A 2 -40.83 18.51 -8.79
C GLN A 2 -39.58 18.24 -7.92
N ASN A 3 -38.57 17.48 -8.42
CA ASN A 3 -37.29 17.94 -9.02
C ASN A 3 -36.40 18.71 -8.03
N GLN A 4 -35.06 18.64 -7.91
CA GLN A 4 -33.87 18.11 -8.61
C GLN A 4 -32.72 18.28 -7.56
N PHE A 5 -31.58 17.59 -7.55
CA PHE A 5 -30.47 17.78 -8.48
C PHE A 5 -29.47 16.61 -8.34
N LEU A 6 -29.26 15.94 -9.45
CA LEU A 6 -28.27 14.90 -9.70
C LEU A 6 -27.07 15.60 -10.36
N PHE A 7 -25.90 15.64 -9.71
CA PHE A 7 -24.66 16.01 -10.41
C PHE A 7 -23.92 14.74 -10.79
N VAL A 8 -24.12 14.33 -12.04
CA VAL A 8 -23.44 13.19 -12.66
C VAL A 8 -22.17 13.72 -13.31
N ALA A 9 -21.00 13.43 -12.73
CA ALA A 9 -19.74 13.55 -13.45
C ALA A 9 -19.50 12.25 -14.22
N ARG A 10 -19.91 12.24 -15.50
CA ARG A 10 -19.53 11.22 -16.49
C ARG A 10 -18.10 11.51 -16.94
N VAL A 11 -17.14 10.66 -16.58
CA VAL A 11 -15.89 10.56 -17.33
C VAL A 11 -16.00 9.36 -18.26
N PHE A 12 -16.17 9.67 -19.54
CA PHE A 12 -16.05 8.72 -20.65
C PHE A 12 -14.57 8.52 -20.96
N ILE A 13 -14.08 7.28 -20.92
CA ILE A 13 -12.86 6.89 -21.62
C ILE A 13 -13.14 5.64 -22.44
N CYS A 14 -13.21 5.88 -23.75
CA CYS A 14 -12.86 5.05 -24.90
C CYS A 14 -13.12 3.54 -24.81
N GLY A 15 -14.09 3.08 -25.61
CA GLY A 15 -14.39 1.69 -25.83
C GLY A 15 -13.34 0.94 -26.66
N LYS A 16 -12.98 -0.25 -26.19
CA LYS A 16 -12.87 -1.45 -27.00
C LYS A 16 -12.99 -2.68 -26.08
N LEU A 17 -13.74 -3.64 -26.57
CA LEU A 17 -14.15 -4.88 -25.91
C LEU A 17 -12.93 -5.78 -25.66
N CYS A 18 -12.56 -5.99 -24.40
CA CYS A 18 -11.71 -7.12 -24.01
C CYS A 18 -12.61 -8.15 -23.31
N VAL A 19 -12.78 -9.31 -23.95
CA VAL A 19 -13.53 -10.44 -23.43
C VAL A 19 -12.65 -11.16 -22.39
N GLY A 20 -13.13 -11.22 -21.15
CA GLY A 20 -12.63 -12.16 -20.13
C GLY A 20 -11.77 -11.58 -19.01
N CYS A 21 -12.41 -10.93 -18.03
CA CYS A 21 -12.12 -11.07 -16.59
C CYS A 21 -13.16 -10.25 -15.80
N GLU A 22 -14.38 -10.77 -15.68
CA GLU A 22 -15.37 -10.20 -14.76
C GLU A 22 -14.96 -10.54 -13.32
N ARG A 23 -14.17 -9.68 -12.69
CA ARG A 23 -14.14 -9.58 -11.24
C ARG A 23 -14.68 -8.23 -10.83
N ASN A 24 -15.90 -8.28 -10.31
CA ASN A 24 -16.61 -7.23 -9.59
C ASN A 24 -15.67 -6.45 -8.67
N GLN A 25 -15.17 -5.30 -9.12
CA GLN A 25 -14.72 -4.24 -8.22
C GLN A 25 -15.97 -3.46 -7.80
N LYS A 26 -16.67 -3.99 -6.80
CA LYS A 26 -17.61 -3.22 -5.99
C LYS A 26 -17.05 -3.17 -4.58
N GLU A 27 -17.19 -2.00 -3.97
CA GLU A 27 -16.86 -1.61 -2.58
C GLU A 27 -15.68 -0.62 -2.50
N GLY A 28 -15.88 0.45 -1.74
CA GLY A 28 -15.03 1.63 -1.66
C GLY A 28 -13.64 1.32 -1.13
N GLY A 29 -12.78 0.82 -2.01
CA GLY A 29 -11.38 0.54 -1.73
C GLY A 29 -10.66 1.81 -1.35
N MET A 30 -9.90 1.73 -0.26
CA MET A 30 -9.03 2.82 0.15
C MET A 30 -8.01 3.11 -0.94
N ILE A 31 -7.93 4.37 -1.32
CA ILE A 31 -7.05 4.85 -2.36
C ILE A 31 -5.74 5.31 -1.69
N LEU A 32 -4.61 4.74 -2.12
CA LEU A 32 -3.29 5.16 -1.63
C LEU A 32 -2.88 6.44 -2.35
N TYR A 33 -2.85 7.56 -1.63
CA TYR A 33 -2.32 8.83 -2.11
C TYR A 33 -1.79 9.68 -0.96
N PRO A 34 -0.72 10.46 -1.18
CA PRO A 34 0.08 10.54 -2.40
C PRO A 34 0.99 9.31 -2.62
N ILE A 35 1.26 8.96 -3.88
CA ILE A 35 2.27 7.96 -4.26
C ILE A 35 3.52 8.66 -4.76
N TYR A 36 4.67 8.06 -4.50
CA TYR A 36 6.00 8.59 -4.79
C TYR A 36 6.81 7.55 -5.57
N ARG A 37 7.82 7.94 -6.34
CA ARG A 37 8.70 6.98 -7.01
C ARG A 37 9.66 6.37 -6.00
N LEU A 38 9.88 5.07 -6.14
CA LEU A 38 10.83 4.32 -5.32
C LEU A 38 12.27 4.57 -5.82
N VAL A 39 12.78 5.76 -5.53
CA VAL A 39 14.16 6.18 -5.82
C VAL A 39 14.73 6.92 -4.62
N LYS A 40 16.04 6.79 -4.40
CA LYS A 40 16.74 7.32 -3.23
C LYS A 40 16.41 8.79 -2.93
N ASP A 41 16.60 9.66 -3.93
CA ASP A 41 16.41 11.11 -3.77
C ASP A 41 14.98 11.47 -3.37
N GLU A 42 13.98 10.72 -3.87
CA GLU A 42 12.59 10.97 -3.52
C GLU A 42 12.28 10.51 -2.11
N ILE A 43 12.75 9.31 -1.71
CA ILE A 43 12.62 8.79 -0.35
C ILE A 43 13.24 9.75 0.66
N GLU A 44 14.48 10.21 0.42
CA GLU A 44 15.19 11.13 1.33
C GLU A 44 14.50 12.50 1.42
N ARG A 45 13.84 12.94 0.34
CA ARG A 45 13.11 14.20 0.28
C ARG A 45 11.76 14.16 1.00
N VAL A 46 10.99 13.07 0.89
CA VAL A 46 9.60 13.04 1.35
C VAL A 46 9.38 12.27 2.65
N VAL A 47 10.27 11.34 3.00
CA VAL A 47 10.08 10.46 4.16
C VAL A 47 10.93 10.93 5.34
N GLU A 48 10.29 11.20 6.47
CA GLU A 48 10.99 11.51 7.72
C GLU A 48 11.63 10.24 8.31
N PRO A 49 12.83 10.33 8.94
CA PRO A 49 13.51 9.18 9.53
C PRO A 49 12.90 8.80 10.89
N ARG A 50 11.63 8.40 10.89
CA ARG A 50 10.87 7.97 12.07
C ARG A 50 9.97 6.77 11.75
N SER A 51 9.27 6.23 12.74
CA SER A 51 8.35 5.11 12.56
C SER A 51 7.30 5.37 11.46
N GLY A 52 6.93 4.34 10.71
CA GLY A 52 5.97 4.48 9.63
C GLY A 52 5.56 3.15 9.02
N VAL A 53 4.52 3.21 8.19
CA VAL A 53 3.98 2.09 7.40
C VAL A 53 4.04 2.47 5.93
N TYR A 54 4.26 1.48 5.05
CA TYR A 54 4.39 1.72 3.63
C TYR A 54 3.79 0.60 2.80
N ALA A 55 3.51 0.92 1.55
CA ALA A 55 3.16 -0.03 0.51
C ALA A 55 4.05 0.20 -0.71
N LEU A 56 4.58 -0.88 -1.29
CA LEU A 56 5.31 -0.87 -2.55
C LEU A 56 4.36 -1.23 -3.68
N ILE A 57 4.48 -0.52 -4.80
CA ILE A 57 3.50 -0.53 -5.89
C ILE A 57 4.24 -0.73 -7.22
N ASP A 58 3.75 -1.66 -8.04
CA ASP A 58 4.26 -1.93 -9.38
C ASP A 58 3.82 -0.88 -10.41
N PRO A 59 4.36 -0.90 -11.64
CA PRO A 59 3.98 0.05 -12.69
C PRO A 59 2.50 0.05 -13.06
N GLU A 60 1.82 -1.08 -12.84
CA GLU A 60 0.39 -1.27 -13.09
C GLU A 60 -0.49 -0.71 -11.96
N GLY A 61 0.12 -0.19 -10.90
CA GLY A 61 -0.59 0.40 -9.75
C GLY A 61 -1.05 -0.63 -8.72
N LYS A 62 -0.56 -1.86 -8.79
CA LYS A 62 -0.90 -2.92 -7.83
C LYS A 62 0.11 -2.91 -6.68
N VAL A 63 -0.43 -3.01 -5.47
CA VAL A 63 0.38 -3.18 -4.26
C VAL A 63 1.01 -4.57 -4.26
N VAL A 64 2.33 -4.63 -4.28
CA VAL A 64 3.11 -5.88 -4.32
C VAL A 64 3.66 -6.28 -2.96
N TYR A 65 3.84 -5.30 -2.06
CA TYR A 65 4.33 -5.50 -0.70
C TYR A 65 3.82 -4.39 0.23
N VAL A 66 3.65 -4.72 1.51
CA VAL A 66 3.30 -3.79 2.59
C VAL A 66 4.23 -4.06 3.76
N GLY A 67 4.84 -3.01 4.28
CA GLY A 67 5.77 -3.09 5.41
C GLY A 67 5.51 -2.02 6.45
N ARG A 68 6.22 -2.12 7.57
CA ARG A 68 6.35 -1.04 8.53
C ARG A 68 7.75 -1.02 9.11
N SER A 69 8.13 0.13 9.65
CA SER A 69 9.31 0.28 10.49
C SER A 69 8.89 0.96 11.78
N ASP A 70 9.26 0.37 12.91
CA ASP A 70 8.92 0.92 14.23
C ASP A 70 9.92 2.00 14.68
N THR A 71 11.02 2.22 13.93
CA THR A 71 12.10 3.14 14.29
C THR A 71 12.45 4.14 13.19
N ASN A 72 12.72 3.67 11.97
CA ASN A 72 13.17 4.51 10.86
C ASN A 72 12.62 3.98 9.53
N LEU A 73 11.52 4.56 9.07
CA LEU A 73 10.87 4.20 7.81
C LEU A 73 11.73 4.52 6.59
N ARG A 74 12.49 5.63 6.63
CA ARG A 74 13.36 6.02 5.52
C ARG A 74 14.39 4.93 5.22
N GLU A 75 15.09 4.47 6.25
CA GLU A 75 16.08 3.38 6.09
C GLU A 75 15.43 2.09 5.60
N GLU A 76 14.22 1.77 6.05
CA GLU A 76 13.50 0.57 5.60
C GLU A 76 13.13 0.66 4.11
N LEU A 77 12.61 1.80 3.65
CA LEU A 77 12.29 2.03 2.24
C LEU A 77 13.53 1.98 1.33
N LEU A 78 14.67 2.47 1.81
CA LEU A 78 15.93 2.42 1.06
C LEU A 78 16.41 0.99 0.81
N LYS A 79 16.05 0.02 1.66
CA LYS A 79 16.37 -1.40 1.44
C LYS A 79 15.60 -1.99 0.26
N HIS A 80 14.51 -1.36 -0.16
CA HIS A 80 13.67 -1.81 -1.27
C HIS A 80 14.05 -1.20 -2.62
N LEU A 81 15.13 -0.41 -2.67
CA LEU A 81 15.65 0.09 -3.94
C LEU A 81 16.10 -1.08 -4.84
N PRO A 82 15.84 -1.05 -6.16
CA PRO A 82 16.10 -2.17 -7.07
C PRO A 82 17.52 -2.75 -7.00
N GLU A 83 18.51 -1.92 -6.73
CA GLU A 83 19.93 -2.28 -6.65
C GLU A 83 20.33 -3.05 -5.38
N VAL A 84 19.55 -2.94 -4.30
CA VAL A 84 19.89 -3.52 -2.98
C VAL A 84 18.80 -4.40 -2.39
N GLU A 85 17.60 -4.41 -2.98
CA GLU A 85 16.50 -5.29 -2.56
C GLU A 85 17.02 -6.71 -2.39
N ALA A 86 16.77 -7.30 -1.22
CA ALA A 86 17.26 -8.62 -0.83
C ALA A 86 16.23 -9.73 -1.13
N ASP A 87 14.94 -9.41 -1.02
CA ASP A 87 13.84 -10.35 -1.13
C ASP A 87 13.54 -10.68 -2.61
N PRO A 88 13.66 -11.95 -3.04
CA PRO A 88 13.42 -12.34 -4.43
C PRO A 88 11.97 -12.15 -4.88
N LEU A 89 10.99 -12.22 -3.97
CA LEU A 89 9.59 -11.97 -4.31
C LEU A 89 9.37 -10.48 -4.61
N ILE A 90 9.92 -9.59 -3.77
CA ILE A 90 9.82 -8.15 -3.99
C ILE A 90 10.55 -7.74 -5.27
N ARG A 91 11.77 -8.26 -5.52
CA ARG A 91 12.48 -8.04 -6.80
C ARG A 91 11.63 -8.45 -8.00
N LYS A 92 10.99 -9.62 -7.93
CA LYS A 92 10.10 -10.12 -8.99
C LYS A 92 8.86 -9.24 -9.16
N GLY A 93 8.35 -8.67 -8.07
CA GLY A 93 7.25 -7.70 -8.08
C GLY A 93 7.62 -6.36 -8.72
N ALA A 94 8.93 -6.08 -8.87
CA ALA A 94 9.48 -4.90 -9.56
C ALA A 94 8.79 -3.58 -9.18
N PRO A 95 8.65 -3.25 -7.88
CA PRO A 95 8.00 -2.02 -7.46
C PRO A 95 8.74 -0.80 -7.99
N GLN A 96 7.99 0.19 -8.49
CA GLN A 96 8.53 1.47 -8.96
C GLN A 96 8.02 2.65 -8.15
N PHE A 97 6.99 2.43 -7.33
CA PHE A 97 6.37 3.45 -6.53
C PHE A 97 6.19 2.97 -5.09
N PHE A 98 6.01 3.93 -4.19
CA PHE A 98 5.65 3.65 -2.82
C PHE A 98 4.63 4.67 -2.30
N TYR A 99 3.87 4.22 -1.31
CA TYR A 99 3.02 5.01 -0.45
C TYR A 99 3.52 4.88 0.97
N PHE A 100 3.35 5.91 1.81
CA PHE A 100 3.67 5.80 3.22
C PHE A 100 2.77 6.66 4.11
N GLU A 101 2.71 6.29 5.38
CA GLU A 101 2.13 7.07 6.46
C GLU A 101 3.05 7.06 7.67
N HIS A 102 2.94 8.09 8.50
CA HIS A 102 3.58 8.15 9.81
C HIS A 102 2.54 8.16 10.94
N PRO A 103 2.08 6.96 11.37
CA PRO A 103 1.28 6.80 12.57
C PRO A 103 1.94 7.43 13.79
N SER A 104 1.11 7.81 14.76
CA SER A 104 1.59 8.41 16.01
C SER A 104 2.19 7.36 16.94
N PHE A 105 1.73 6.11 16.83
CA PHE A 105 2.13 5.01 17.71
C PHE A 105 2.48 3.74 16.93
N VAL A 106 3.36 2.91 17.51
CA VAL A 106 3.72 1.59 16.97
C VAL A 106 2.49 0.68 16.83
N THR A 107 1.55 0.77 17.77
CA THR A 107 0.28 0.01 17.73
C THR A 107 -0.57 0.39 16.53
N GLU A 108 -0.70 1.69 16.27
CA GLU A 108 -1.42 2.22 15.10
C GLU A 108 -0.72 1.83 13.79
N GLY A 109 0.61 1.83 13.76
CA GLY A 109 1.37 1.33 12.61
C GLY A 109 1.16 -0.16 12.33
N TYR A 110 1.08 -0.98 13.37
CA TYR A 110 0.72 -2.39 13.24
C TYR A 110 -0.70 -2.58 12.70
N GLU A 111 -1.68 -1.88 13.28
CA GLU A 111 -3.08 -1.92 12.82
C GLU A 111 -3.17 -1.49 11.36
N ARG A 112 -2.47 -0.41 11.00
CA ARG A 112 -2.47 0.12 9.64
C ARG A 112 -1.84 -0.84 8.63
N GLN A 113 -0.71 -1.46 8.99
CA GLN A 113 -0.09 -2.49 8.16
C GLN A 113 -1.02 -3.68 7.96
N CYS A 114 -1.72 -4.12 9.01
CA CYS A 114 -2.70 -5.22 8.92
C CYS A 114 -3.85 -4.88 7.96
N ILE A 115 -4.41 -3.67 8.07
CA ILE A 115 -5.48 -3.22 7.17
C ILE A 115 -5.00 -3.27 5.72
N LEU A 116 -3.83 -2.70 5.43
CA LEU A 116 -3.23 -2.71 4.09
C LEU A 116 -2.95 -4.13 3.58
N TYR A 117 -2.36 -4.98 4.41
CA TYR A 117 -2.09 -6.39 4.09
C TYR A 117 -3.37 -7.14 3.69
N HIS A 118 -4.43 -7.02 4.50
CA HIS A 118 -5.70 -7.72 4.25
C HIS A 118 -6.49 -7.14 3.07
N GLN A 119 -6.42 -5.82 2.88
CA GLN A 119 -7.08 -5.14 1.78
C GLN A 119 -6.45 -5.51 0.43
N PHE A 120 -5.13 -5.49 0.33
CA PHE A 120 -4.44 -5.66 -0.95
C PHE A 120 -3.97 -7.09 -1.23
N ARG A 121 -3.84 -7.93 -0.18
CA ARG A 121 -3.31 -9.30 -0.25
C ARG A 121 -2.06 -9.39 -1.14
N PRO A 122 -1.03 -8.57 -0.83
CA PRO A 122 0.16 -8.43 -1.67
C PRO A 122 0.87 -9.78 -1.84
N ALA A 123 1.23 -10.11 -3.08
CA ALA A 123 1.80 -11.41 -3.41
C ALA A 123 3.19 -11.65 -2.77
N CYS A 124 3.89 -10.59 -2.36
CA CYS A 124 5.21 -10.70 -1.72
C CYS A 124 5.16 -10.73 -0.19
N ASN A 125 4.02 -10.43 0.44
CA ASN A 125 3.84 -10.72 1.87
C ASN A 125 3.12 -12.05 2.01
N VAL A 126 3.89 -13.14 2.07
CA VAL A 126 3.32 -14.47 2.33
C VAL A 126 2.89 -14.60 3.78
N GLU A 127 3.65 -14.00 4.69
CA GLU A 127 3.41 -14.03 6.12
C GLU A 127 2.59 -12.82 6.58
N HIS A 128 1.69 -13.05 7.54
CA HIS A 128 0.96 -11.98 8.20
C HIS A 128 1.93 -11.01 8.91
N PRO A 129 1.63 -9.71 8.97
CA PRO A 129 2.40 -8.75 9.76
C PRO A 129 2.73 -9.27 11.16
N ALA A 130 4.02 -9.25 11.51
CA ALA A 130 4.47 -9.61 12.84
C ALA A 130 3.94 -8.61 13.87
N LYS A 131 3.56 -9.09 15.05
CA LYS A 131 3.09 -8.24 16.14
C LYS A 131 4.27 -7.52 16.80
N PRO A 132 4.17 -6.21 17.09
CA PRO A 132 5.20 -5.53 17.86
C PRO A 132 5.10 -5.87 19.36
N PHE A 133 3.90 -6.26 19.83
CA PHE A 133 3.67 -6.70 21.20
C PHE A 133 2.77 -7.95 21.23
N PRO A 134 3.00 -8.90 22.15
CA PRO A 134 2.27 -10.18 22.17
C PRO A 134 0.76 -10.03 22.43
N TYR A 135 0.35 -8.98 23.14
CA TYR A 135 -1.06 -8.74 23.48
C TYR A 135 -1.86 -8.07 22.34
N LEU A 136 -1.19 -7.52 21.32
CA LEU A 136 -1.89 -6.90 20.21
C LEU A 136 -2.53 -7.96 19.33
N LYS A 137 -3.72 -7.65 18.86
CA LYS A 137 -4.48 -8.48 17.92
C LYS A 137 -4.57 -7.80 16.58
N CYS A 138 -4.50 -8.57 15.51
CA CYS A 138 -4.84 -8.05 14.20
C CYS A 138 -6.29 -7.56 14.19
N PRO A 139 -6.60 -6.34 13.71
CA PRO A 139 -7.97 -5.81 13.69
C PRO A 139 -8.89 -6.55 12.71
N ILE A 140 -8.33 -7.35 11.79
CA ILE A 140 -9.09 -8.11 10.78
C ILE A 140 -9.23 -9.59 11.15
N CYS A 141 -8.12 -10.26 11.52
CA CYS A 141 -8.16 -11.66 11.95
C CYS A 141 -8.67 -11.86 13.38
N LEU A 142 -8.55 -10.83 14.23
CA LEU A 142 -8.80 -10.88 15.68
C LEU A 142 -7.85 -11.82 16.45
N GLU A 143 -6.71 -12.16 15.86
CA GLU A 143 -5.67 -13.03 16.41
C GLU A 143 -4.43 -12.28 16.92
#